data_AF-A0A0G1Q9M8-F1
#
_entry.id   AF-A0A0G1Q9M8-F1
#
_cell.length_a   1.000
_cell.length_b   1.000
_cell.length_c   1.000
_cell.angle_alpha   90.00
_cell.angle_beta   90.00
_cell.angle_gamma   90.00
#
_symmetry.space_group_name_H-M   'P 1'
#
loop_
_entity.id
_entity.type
_entity.pdbx_description
1 polymer ?
#
loop_
_entity_poly.entity_id
_entity_poly.type
_entity_poly.pdbx_seq_one_letter_code
_entity_poly.pdbx_strand_id
1 'polypeptide(L)'
;MSNVLSTCILCVFFTVFAGCDEEQKIFRSSRLCAGSSEKISEVTAQTDPEVEVTVIPPNEEPTRDPEDEVLETTPLPPQAPLPTEFINLLTHTAYLPPGSPRQSDVPEHLGGAIKTGYLILNSMHLERSRCGGSGSGWRKCFGDYLIAATDAQGRVNVFSLYEGEEASHHFKVTCERKGGCQGGVNPSFHVESPLGWTVVAIRTAVRAKDDATQGAVYIPYSSRLDTPELRDAAIDYLGDIALSAYYDLHARQLESDFLTDKLVVDVGTLDHIIALILTEQMLHDLDFVNGDDAVRLAMLNRTLTIIGANRDRSFWYTRSRVGATGIGQIMPGTYNRLRERYDRAGLPEDREFGRLDHAMALKAMIIHADAELWPMSDEYRHFVIEHPKEGRLILAGGYNANVKRVYEAIKECGDTWREPSCKKLPAETRRYLIKYEWIYAVLFDPAFREQVWLNAFTQRAPQ
;
A
#
# COMPACT_ATOMS: atom_id res chain seq x y z
N MET A 1 0.19 -44.03 72.24
CA MET A 1 0.39 -42.57 72.13
C MET A 1 0.98 -42.32 70.76
N SER A 2 0.17 -42.30 69.71
CA SER A 2 -0.86 -41.32 69.32
C SER A 2 -0.32 -40.56 68.13
N ASN A 3 -0.84 -40.94 66.97
CA ASN A 3 -1.46 -40.05 65.99
C ASN A 3 -0.53 -39.26 65.04
N VAL A 4 -0.81 -39.12 63.73
CA VAL A 4 -1.84 -39.65 62.80
C VAL A 4 -1.56 -38.99 61.44
N LEU A 5 -1.73 -39.78 60.35
CA LEU A 5 -2.21 -39.47 58.97
C LEU A 5 -1.65 -38.27 58.17
N SER A 6 -1.63 -38.22 56.83
CA SER A 6 -2.46 -38.87 55.79
C SER A 6 -1.70 -38.76 54.45
N THR A 7 -1.43 -39.83 53.70
CA THR A 7 -2.27 -40.49 52.67
C THR A 7 -2.06 -39.99 51.23
N CYS A 8 -1.58 -40.95 50.42
CA CYS A 8 -1.70 -41.23 48.97
C CYS A 8 -2.60 -40.35 48.07
N ILE A 9 -2.24 -40.27 46.78
CA ILE A 9 -2.92 -41.05 45.71
C ILE A 9 -2.07 -41.06 44.41
N LEU A 10 -1.96 -42.25 43.86
CA LEU A 10 -1.47 -42.65 42.55
C LEU A 10 -2.62 -42.46 41.53
N CYS A 11 -2.40 -41.90 40.33
CA CYS A 11 -3.26 -42.21 39.17
C CYS A 11 -2.57 -41.89 37.84
N VAL A 12 -2.43 -42.94 37.03
CA VAL A 12 -2.27 -42.96 35.57
C VAL A 12 -3.67 -42.84 34.94
N PHE A 13 -3.86 -42.07 33.85
CA PHE A 13 -4.71 -42.38 32.67
C PHE A 13 -4.81 -41.17 31.69
N PHE A 14 -4.37 -41.39 30.45
CA PHE A 14 -4.96 -41.08 29.12
C PHE A 14 -5.85 -39.85 28.81
N THR A 15 -5.47 -39.19 27.69
CA THR A 15 -6.26 -38.59 26.57
C THR A 15 -7.01 -37.24 26.63
N VAL A 16 -6.83 -36.53 25.50
CA VAL A 16 -7.67 -35.55 24.76
C VAL A 16 -8.11 -34.24 25.44
N PHE A 17 -7.68 -33.11 24.87
CA PHE A 17 -8.49 -31.91 24.51
C PHE A 17 -7.65 -31.14 23.47
N ALA A 18 -8.00 -30.93 22.19
CA ALA A 18 -9.22 -30.42 21.57
C ALA A 18 -9.68 -29.08 22.17
N GLY A 19 -9.45 -27.98 21.43
CA GLY A 19 -9.86 -26.64 21.82
C GLY A 19 -9.39 -25.55 20.86
N CYS A 20 -9.65 -25.73 19.56
CA CYS A 20 -9.66 -24.63 18.58
C CYS A 20 -11.10 -24.44 18.13
N ASP A 21 -11.77 -23.40 18.62
CA ASP A 21 -12.87 -22.73 17.94
C ASP A 21 -13.29 -21.50 18.77
N GLU A 22 -12.95 -20.31 18.29
CA GLU A 22 -13.80 -19.12 18.33
C GLU A 22 -13.01 -17.93 17.76
N GLU A 23 -13.25 -17.60 16.49
CA GLU A 23 -13.39 -16.22 15.99
C GLU A 23 -13.68 -16.23 14.49
N GLN A 24 -14.94 -16.56 14.15
CA GLN A 24 -15.53 -16.17 12.86
C GLN A 24 -16.99 -15.80 13.06
N LYS A 25 -17.26 -14.49 13.01
CA LYS A 25 -18.44 -13.86 12.39
C LYS A 25 -18.34 -12.35 12.61
N ILE A 26 -18.33 -11.57 11.53
CA ILE A 26 -19.31 -10.51 11.24
C ILE A 26 -18.86 -9.80 9.94
N PHE A 27 -19.56 -10.13 8.86
CA PHE A 27 -19.75 -9.26 7.71
C PHE A 27 -21.26 -9.01 7.66
N ARG A 28 -21.70 -7.77 7.94
CA ARG A 28 -22.97 -7.22 7.44
C ARG A 28 -22.99 -5.70 7.60
N SER A 29 -23.27 -5.07 6.46
CA SER A 29 -23.75 -3.71 6.24
C SER A 29 -24.73 -3.20 7.30
N SER A 30 -24.59 -1.94 7.70
CA SER A 30 -25.72 -1.00 7.75
C SER A 30 -25.28 0.46 7.83
N ARG A 31 -25.92 1.26 6.97
CA ARG A 31 -26.07 2.71 7.07
C ARG A 31 -26.94 3.08 8.29
N LEU A 32 -26.98 4.39 8.56
CA LEU A 32 -27.99 5.16 9.31
C LEU A 32 -27.83 5.18 10.83
N CYS A 33 -27.40 6.34 11.34
CA CYS A 33 -27.97 6.95 12.53
C CYS A 33 -28.20 8.44 12.23
N ALA A 34 -29.41 8.74 11.73
CA ALA A 34 -30.06 10.01 11.96
C ALA A 34 -30.93 9.82 13.22
N GLY A 35 -30.74 10.67 14.22
CA GLY A 35 -31.46 10.62 15.48
C GLY A 35 -31.60 12.04 16.01
N SER A 36 -32.77 12.62 15.75
CA SER A 36 -33.30 13.87 16.28
C SER A 36 -33.58 13.79 17.78
N SER A 37 -33.37 14.88 18.51
CA SER A 37 -34.23 15.24 19.65
C SER A 37 -34.34 16.76 19.79
N GLU A 38 -35.57 17.22 19.95
CA GLU A 38 -36.06 18.59 19.99
C GLU A 38 -35.68 19.40 21.26
N LYS A 39 -35.65 20.73 21.07
CA LYS A 39 -36.16 21.88 21.89
C LYS A 39 -35.95 21.84 23.42
N ILE A 40 -35.63 22.92 24.12
CA ILE A 40 -36.32 24.22 24.28
C ILE A 40 -35.35 25.19 25.00
N SER A 41 -35.25 26.47 24.61
CA SER A 41 -35.56 27.66 25.46
C SER A 41 -35.05 28.96 24.86
N GLU A 42 -35.97 29.92 24.79
CA GLU A 42 -35.79 31.33 24.44
C GLU A 42 -35.00 32.08 25.52
N VAL A 43 -34.10 32.98 25.10
CA VAL A 43 -33.77 34.21 25.84
C VAL A 43 -33.59 35.34 24.84
N THR A 44 -34.41 36.37 25.00
CA THR A 44 -34.39 37.66 24.33
C THR A 44 -33.36 38.62 24.95
N ALA A 45 -32.68 39.42 24.13
CA ALA A 45 -32.72 40.90 24.15
C ALA A 45 -31.41 41.60 23.66
N GLN A 46 -31.64 42.75 22.99
CA GLN A 46 -30.79 43.96 22.86
C GLN A 46 -29.79 44.13 21.69
N THR A 47 -30.34 44.71 20.61
CA THR A 47 -29.97 45.97 19.89
C THR A 47 -28.55 46.57 19.98
N ASP A 48 -27.91 46.65 18.78
CA ASP A 48 -27.24 47.78 18.06
C ASP A 48 -26.06 48.57 18.68
N PRO A 49 -25.08 49.11 17.88
CA PRO A 49 -25.31 49.70 16.55
C PRO A 49 -24.27 49.49 15.41
N GLU A 50 -24.79 49.73 14.21
CA GLU A 50 -24.22 50.41 13.02
C GLU A 50 -22.71 50.27 12.73
N VAL A 51 -22.40 49.50 11.67
CA VAL A 51 -21.14 49.63 10.92
C VAL A 51 -21.47 50.00 9.48
N GLU A 52 -20.92 51.14 9.09
CA GLU A 52 -21.02 51.82 7.79
C GLU A 52 -20.41 50.94 6.68
N VAL A 53 -21.24 50.48 5.73
CA VAL A 53 -20.80 49.72 4.55
C VAL A 53 -20.61 50.68 3.38
N THR A 54 -19.35 50.87 2.97
CA THR A 54 -19.01 51.64 1.76
C THR A 54 -19.36 50.83 0.52
N VAL A 55 -20.26 51.36 -0.32
CA VAL A 55 -20.64 50.79 -1.61
C VAL A 55 -19.52 51.03 -2.63
N ILE A 56 -18.90 49.96 -3.12
CA ILE A 56 -18.00 49.98 -4.28
C ILE A 56 -18.87 49.73 -5.54
N PRO A 57 -18.80 50.57 -6.57
CA PRO A 57 -19.58 50.37 -7.81
C PRO A 57 -19.09 49.13 -8.58
N PRO A 58 -19.98 48.46 -9.34
CA PRO A 58 -19.61 47.28 -10.12
C PRO A 58 -18.67 47.67 -11.27
N ASN A 59 -17.53 46.98 -11.35
CA ASN A 59 -16.66 47.01 -12.52
C ASN A 59 -17.36 46.33 -13.70
N GLU A 60 -17.29 47.00 -14.84
CA GLU A 60 -17.74 46.54 -16.15
C GLU A 60 -17.07 45.20 -16.53
N GLU A 61 -17.87 44.25 -17.00
CA GLU A 61 -17.40 43.01 -17.63
C GLU A 61 -16.73 43.31 -18.97
N PRO A 62 -15.57 42.71 -19.29
CA PRO A 62 -15.04 42.75 -20.64
C PRO A 62 -15.81 41.77 -21.54
N THR A 63 -16.36 42.31 -22.62
CA THR A 63 -16.92 41.56 -23.75
C THR A 63 -15.87 40.61 -24.34
N ARG A 64 -16.17 39.31 -24.38
CA ARG A 64 -15.38 38.30 -25.10
C ARG A 64 -15.82 38.25 -26.56
N ASP A 65 -14.87 38.38 -27.47
CA ASP A 65 -15.01 38.06 -28.90
C ASP A 65 -15.22 36.54 -29.09
N PRO A 66 -16.09 36.10 -30.02
CA PRO A 66 -16.34 34.69 -30.26
C PRO A 66 -15.61 34.20 -31.53
N GLU A 67 -14.30 33.99 -31.46
CA GLU A 67 -13.56 33.20 -32.48
C GLU A 67 -12.42 32.40 -31.82
N ASP A 68 -12.75 31.44 -30.95
CA ASP A 68 -11.82 30.36 -30.59
C ASP A 68 -12.04 29.18 -31.55
N GLU A 69 -11.20 29.16 -32.58
CA GLU A 69 -11.04 28.06 -33.52
C GLU A 69 -10.58 26.81 -32.74
N VAL A 70 -11.46 25.81 -32.62
CA VAL A 70 -11.17 24.53 -31.96
C VAL A 70 -10.10 23.82 -32.77
N LEU A 71 -8.84 23.93 -32.34
CA LEU A 71 -7.73 23.14 -32.87
C LEU A 71 -8.01 21.65 -32.58
N GLU A 72 -8.44 20.95 -33.62
CA GLU A 72 -8.61 19.51 -33.64
C GLU A 72 -7.24 18.85 -33.44
N THR A 73 -6.93 18.51 -32.19
CA THR A 73 -5.68 17.82 -31.84
C THR A 73 -5.74 16.39 -32.35
N THR A 74 -5.09 16.14 -33.48
CA THR A 74 -4.90 14.79 -34.00
C THR A 74 -4.14 13.98 -32.94
N PRO A 75 -4.65 12.80 -32.51
CA PRO A 75 -3.94 11.98 -31.54
C PRO A 75 -2.56 11.64 -32.08
N LEU A 76 -1.51 12.00 -31.33
CA LEU A 76 -0.15 11.62 -31.68
C LEU A 76 -0.08 10.09 -31.81
N PRO A 77 0.63 9.55 -32.81
CA PRO A 77 0.82 8.11 -32.92
C PRO A 77 1.42 7.55 -31.61
N PRO A 78 1.09 6.31 -31.25
CA PRO A 78 1.66 5.67 -30.07
C PRO A 78 3.19 5.80 -30.14
N GLN A 79 3.78 6.51 -29.19
CA GLN A 79 5.23 6.59 -29.12
C GLN A 79 5.78 5.19 -28.95
N ALA A 80 6.88 4.88 -29.64
CA ALA A 80 7.59 3.61 -29.48
C ALA A 80 7.84 3.38 -27.97
N PRO A 81 7.71 2.14 -27.47
CA PRO A 81 7.95 1.85 -26.07
C PRO A 81 9.33 2.41 -25.69
N LEU A 82 9.36 3.20 -24.60
CA LEU A 82 10.59 3.74 -24.04
C LEU A 82 11.60 2.58 -23.88
N PRO A 83 12.91 2.82 -24.09
CA PRO A 83 13.93 1.80 -23.96
C PRO A 83 13.77 1.04 -22.64
N THR A 84 13.90 -0.29 -22.72
CA THR A 84 13.65 -1.20 -21.60
C THR A 84 14.65 -0.95 -20.48
N GLU A 85 14.23 -0.25 -19.44
CA GLU A 85 14.93 -0.24 -18.15
C GLU A 85 14.66 -1.57 -17.43
N PHE A 86 15.72 -2.20 -16.94
CA PHE A 86 15.65 -3.50 -16.28
C PHE A 86 16.68 -3.62 -15.18
N ILE A 87 16.34 -4.41 -14.16
CA ILE A 87 17.15 -4.61 -12.96
C ILE A 87 17.45 -6.09 -12.81
N ASN A 88 18.74 -6.41 -12.75
CA ASN A 88 19.19 -7.78 -12.58
C ASN A 88 19.11 -8.18 -11.10
N LEU A 89 18.21 -9.10 -10.81
CA LEU A 89 18.21 -9.90 -9.59
C LEU A 89 19.14 -11.12 -9.82
N LEU A 90 19.51 -11.82 -8.74
CA LEU A 90 20.46 -12.95 -8.78
C LEU A 90 20.18 -13.96 -9.92
N THR A 91 18.90 -14.28 -10.14
CA THR A 91 18.45 -15.28 -11.11
C THR A 91 17.39 -14.78 -12.08
N HIS A 92 16.92 -13.54 -11.91
CA HIS A 92 15.80 -12.98 -12.67
C HIS A 92 16.12 -11.54 -13.07
N THR A 93 15.48 -11.04 -14.11
CA THR A 93 15.53 -9.63 -14.48
C THR A 93 14.14 -9.06 -14.26
N ALA A 94 14.02 -8.09 -13.35
CA ALA A 94 12.79 -7.34 -13.16
C ALA A 94 12.68 -6.27 -14.25
N TYR A 95 11.57 -6.27 -14.98
CA TYR A 95 11.27 -5.29 -16.02
C TYR A 95 10.40 -4.17 -15.46
N LEU A 96 10.72 -2.93 -15.81
CA LEU A 96 9.87 -1.79 -15.51
C LEU A 96 8.51 -1.98 -16.21
N PRO A 97 7.37 -2.00 -15.49
CA PRO A 97 6.07 -2.17 -16.12
C PRO A 97 5.75 -1.02 -17.10
N PRO A 98 5.01 -1.30 -18.19
CA PRO A 98 4.60 -0.24 -19.09
C PRO A 98 3.71 0.81 -18.39
N GLY A 99 3.81 2.06 -18.83
CA GLY A 99 2.94 3.12 -18.32
C GLY A 99 3.20 4.46 -18.98
N SER A 100 2.46 5.46 -18.53
CA SER A 100 2.48 6.79 -19.13
C SER A 100 3.88 7.42 -19.08
N PRO A 101 4.27 8.17 -20.13
CA PRO A 101 5.45 9.01 -20.06
C PRO A 101 5.22 10.14 -19.05
N ARG A 102 6.33 10.75 -18.61
CA ARG A 102 6.28 11.99 -17.84
C ARG A 102 5.51 13.07 -18.60
N GLN A 103 4.61 13.79 -17.92
CA GLN A 103 3.94 14.96 -18.52
C GLN A 103 4.97 16.08 -18.74
N SER A 104 4.86 16.83 -19.83
CA SER A 104 5.87 17.83 -20.24
C SER A 104 6.06 18.98 -19.25
N ASP A 105 5.08 19.22 -18.40
CA ASP A 105 5.07 20.25 -17.35
C ASP A 105 5.43 19.70 -15.96
N VAL A 106 5.81 18.42 -15.86
CA VAL A 106 6.43 17.81 -14.67
C VAL A 106 7.95 17.96 -14.79
N PRO A 107 8.64 18.49 -13.77
CA PRO A 107 10.07 18.79 -13.87
C PRO A 107 10.91 17.52 -14.10
N GLU A 108 11.96 17.65 -14.91
CA GLU A 108 12.86 16.53 -15.22
C GLU A 108 13.58 15.98 -13.99
N HIS A 109 13.94 16.85 -13.05
CA HIS A 109 14.58 16.48 -11.78
C HIS A 109 13.57 16.33 -10.64
N LEU A 110 12.46 15.63 -10.89
CA LEU A 110 11.36 15.45 -9.93
C LEU A 110 11.81 14.93 -8.55
N GLY A 111 12.78 14.01 -8.50
CA GLY A 111 13.35 13.51 -7.25
C GLY A 111 13.97 14.60 -6.36
N GLY A 112 14.58 15.62 -6.98
CA GLY A 112 15.12 16.78 -6.27
C GLY A 112 14.02 17.67 -5.67
N ALA A 113 12.94 17.89 -6.42
CA ALA A 113 11.76 18.62 -5.94
C ALA A 113 11.06 17.88 -4.79
N ILE A 114 10.91 16.55 -4.89
CA ILE A 114 10.39 15.70 -3.81
C ILE A 114 11.22 15.85 -2.54
N LYS A 115 12.54 15.69 -2.64
CA LYS A 115 13.44 15.85 -1.49
C LYS A 115 13.32 17.23 -0.85
N THR A 116 13.25 18.27 -1.68
CA THR A 116 13.11 19.66 -1.22
C THR A 116 11.78 19.88 -0.50
N GLY A 117 10.67 19.48 -1.11
CA GLY A 117 9.34 19.57 -0.50
C GLY A 117 9.25 18.80 0.82
N TYR A 118 9.79 17.58 0.87
CA TYR A 118 9.85 16.79 2.10
C TYR A 118 10.60 17.52 3.22
N LEU A 119 11.81 18.06 2.93
CA LEU A 119 12.62 18.76 3.92
C LEU A 119 11.93 20.03 4.45
N ILE A 120 11.32 20.82 3.57
CA ILE A 120 10.55 22.02 3.96
C ILE A 120 9.42 21.60 4.91
N LEU A 121 8.58 20.65 4.52
CA LEU A 121 7.43 20.23 5.34
C LEU A 121 7.83 19.53 6.63
N ASN A 122 9.01 18.89 6.68
CA ASN A 122 9.53 18.29 7.91
C ASN A 122 9.91 19.35 8.95
N SER A 123 10.32 20.54 8.51
CA SER A 123 10.62 21.69 9.37
C SER A 123 9.38 22.52 9.78
N MET A 124 8.23 22.27 9.15
CA MET A 124 6.99 23.00 9.39
C MET A 124 6.05 22.23 10.33
N HIS A 125 5.10 22.95 10.93
CA HIS A 125 4.06 22.38 11.78
C HIS A 125 2.67 22.84 11.31
N LEU A 126 1.68 21.95 11.44
CA LEU A 126 0.28 22.32 11.27
C LEU A 126 -0.12 23.32 12.37
N GLU A 127 -0.87 24.35 11.98
CA GLU A 127 -1.36 25.38 12.88
C GLU A 127 -2.60 24.87 13.62
N ARG A 128 -2.41 24.41 14.86
CA ARG A 128 -3.49 23.80 15.65
C ARG A 128 -4.75 24.67 15.80
N SER A 129 -4.58 26.00 15.84
CA SER A 129 -5.68 26.95 15.94
C SER A 129 -6.59 26.96 14.70
N ARG A 130 -6.04 26.58 13.53
CA ARG A 130 -6.74 26.54 12.25
C ARG A 130 -7.34 25.18 11.93
N CYS A 131 -6.90 24.15 12.64
CA CYS A 131 -7.47 22.82 12.46
C CYS A 131 -8.94 22.81 12.86
N GLY A 132 -9.76 22.10 12.11
CA GLY A 132 -11.22 22.21 12.22
C GLY A 132 -11.99 20.93 12.53
N GLY A 133 -11.32 19.78 12.55
CA GLY A 133 -11.92 18.49 12.81
C GLY A 133 -12.56 18.38 14.20
N SER A 134 -13.45 17.40 14.38
CA SER A 134 -14.25 17.18 15.61
C SER A 134 -13.49 16.56 16.80
N GLY A 135 -12.15 16.70 16.85
CA GLY A 135 -11.28 16.09 17.87
C GLY A 135 -10.59 17.09 18.81
N SER A 136 -9.91 16.57 19.84
CA SER A 136 -9.06 17.37 20.73
C SER A 136 -7.58 17.28 20.35
N GLY A 137 -6.82 18.33 20.66
CA GLY A 137 -5.39 18.41 20.36
C GLY A 137 -5.11 18.22 18.87
N TRP A 138 -4.14 17.37 18.54
CA TRP A 138 -3.77 17.09 17.15
C TRP A 138 -4.80 16.27 16.37
N ARG A 139 -5.75 15.58 17.04
CA ARG A 139 -6.84 14.88 16.34
C ARG A 139 -7.76 15.85 15.61
N LYS A 140 -7.79 17.12 16.04
CA LYS A 140 -8.48 18.22 15.35
C LYS A 140 -7.96 18.42 13.92
N CYS A 141 -6.70 18.06 13.67
CA CYS A 141 -6.02 18.27 12.40
C CYS A 141 -6.12 17.08 11.42
N PHE A 142 -6.96 16.08 11.70
CA PHE A 142 -7.15 14.98 10.77
C PHE A 142 -7.87 15.46 9.51
N GLY A 143 -7.24 15.26 8.35
CA GLY A 143 -7.74 15.78 7.08
C GLY A 143 -7.30 17.20 6.77
N ASP A 144 -6.45 17.80 7.62
CA ASP A 144 -5.77 19.05 7.33
C ASP A 144 -4.35 18.78 6.83
N TYR A 145 -3.87 19.65 5.94
CA TYR A 145 -2.62 19.43 5.20
C TYR A 145 -1.80 20.72 5.09
N LEU A 146 -0.48 20.59 5.26
CA LEU A 146 0.47 21.43 4.54
C LEU A 146 0.87 20.69 3.27
N ILE A 147 0.92 21.37 2.14
CA ILE A 147 1.16 20.76 0.83
C ILE A 147 2.34 21.48 0.20
N ALA A 148 3.36 20.72 -0.18
CA ALA A 148 4.44 21.19 -1.04
C ALA A 148 4.14 20.76 -2.48
N ALA A 149 4.10 21.72 -3.38
CA ALA A 149 3.92 21.50 -4.81
C ALA A 149 5.08 22.09 -5.60
N THR A 150 5.35 21.53 -6.78
CA THR A 150 6.40 22.01 -7.68
C THR A 150 5.88 22.31 -9.07
N ASP A 151 6.47 23.30 -9.74
CA ASP A 151 6.20 23.61 -11.13
C ASP A 151 7.18 22.92 -12.10
N ALA A 152 7.02 23.17 -13.39
CA ALA A 152 7.88 22.65 -14.46
C ALA A 152 9.36 23.06 -14.33
N GLN A 153 9.66 24.14 -13.60
CA GLN A 153 11.04 24.59 -13.33
C GLN A 153 11.63 23.94 -12.08
N GLY A 154 10.88 23.09 -11.38
CA GLY A 154 11.31 22.47 -10.13
C GLY A 154 11.27 23.41 -8.92
N ARG A 155 10.64 24.59 -9.04
CA ARG A 155 10.46 25.49 -7.90
C ARG A 155 9.41 24.88 -6.98
N VAL A 156 9.65 24.90 -5.67
CA VAL A 156 8.73 24.32 -4.68
C VAL A 156 8.06 25.44 -3.87
N ASN A 157 6.73 25.42 -3.83
CA ASN A 157 5.92 26.28 -2.97
C ASN A 157 5.15 25.45 -1.95
N VAL A 158 4.89 26.05 -0.80
CA VAL A 158 4.07 25.44 0.26
C VAL A 158 2.81 26.26 0.49
N PHE A 159 1.70 25.55 0.62
CA PHE A 159 0.41 26.11 1.01
C PHE A 159 -0.30 25.17 1.99
N SER A 160 -1.42 25.62 2.55
CA SER A 160 -2.18 24.85 3.53
C SER A 160 -3.63 24.67 3.10
N LEU A 161 -4.19 23.51 3.47
CA LEU A 161 -5.57 23.12 3.27
C LEU A 161 -6.15 22.72 4.63
N TYR A 162 -7.04 23.55 5.19
CA TYR A 162 -7.70 23.30 6.48
C TYR A 162 -9.21 23.21 6.25
N GLU A 163 -9.89 22.22 6.84
CA GLU A 163 -11.35 22.00 6.67
C GLU A 163 -11.81 21.80 5.20
N GLY A 164 -10.88 21.52 4.29
CA GLY A 164 -11.14 21.50 2.85
C GLY A 164 -11.21 22.90 2.21
N GLU A 165 -10.97 23.95 2.97
CA GLU A 165 -10.84 25.33 2.50
C GLU A 165 -9.36 25.72 2.37
N GLU A 166 -9.07 26.47 1.32
CA GLU A 166 -7.72 26.93 0.99
C GLU A 166 -7.33 28.14 1.81
N ALA A 167 -6.19 28.01 2.47
CA ALA A 167 -5.69 29.02 3.38
C ALA A 167 -4.74 30.04 2.72
N SER A 168 -4.37 29.84 1.45
CA SER A 168 -3.55 30.79 0.68
C SER A 168 -4.18 31.05 -0.70
N HIS A 169 -4.50 32.30 -1.00
CA HIS A 169 -5.30 32.78 -2.14
C HIS A 169 -4.77 32.47 -3.57
N HIS A 170 -3.80 31.56 -3.74
CA HIS A 170 -3.14 31.30 -5.02
C HIS A 170 -3.17 29.85 -5.50
N PHE A 171 -3.48 28.88 -4.63
CA PHE A 171 -3.50 27.46 -5.02
C PHE A 171 -4.90 26.90 -4.88
N LYS A 172 -5.48 26.44 -5.99
CA LYS A 172 -6.71 25.67 -6.02
C LYS A 172 -6.43 24.17 -6.15
N VAL A 173 -6.91 23.33 -5.24
CA VAL A 173 -6.69 21.87 -5.25
C VAL A 173 -7.97 21.06 -5.13
N THR A 174 -8.01 19.94 -5.85
CA THR A 174 -9.08 18.94 -5.74
C THR A 174 -8.51 17.53 -5.56
N CYS A 175 -9.37 16.59 -5.19
CA CYS A 175 -8.97 15.20 -5.07
C CYS A 175 -9.07 14.52 -6.44
N GLU A 176 -8.04 13.81 -6.88
CA GLU A 176 -8.09 13.01 -8.12
C GLU A 176 -9.16 11.91 -8.07
N ARG A 177 -9.58 11.52 -6.86
CA ARG A 177 -10.64 10.54 -6.63
C ARG A 177 -11.67 11.12 -5.68
N LYS A 178 -12.95 10.88 -5.96
CA LYS A 178 -14.05 11.24 -5.07
C LYS A 178 -13.81 10.62 -3.68
N GLY A 179 -13.74 11.47 -2.65
CA GLY A 179 -13.44 11.05 -1.27
C GLY A 179 -11.97 10.74 -1.00
N GLY A 180 -11.07 10.89 -1.97
CA GLY A 180 -9.65 10.55 -1.85
C GLY A 180 -8.89 11.39 -0.82
N CYS A 181 -9.29 12.64 -0.60
CA CYS A 181 -8.63 13.52 0.38
C CYS A 181 -8.99 13.22 1.84
N GLN A 182 -9.94 12.32 2.09
CA GLN A 182 -10.27 11.86 3.44
C GLN A 182 -9.33 10.72 3.92
N GLY A 183 -8.41 10.28 3.05
CA GLY A 183 -7.59 9.06 3.22
C GLY A 183 -6.37 9.18 4.14
N GLY A 184 -6.20 10.27 4.90
CA GLY A 184 -5.07 10.43 5.81
C GLY A 184 -3.75 10.68 5.09
N VAL A 185 -2.84 9.70 5.04
CA VAL A 185 -1.44 9.91 4.62
C VAL A 185 -1.19 9.86 3.11
N ASN A 186 -2.11 9.29 2.32
CA ASN A 186 -1.93 9.15 0.87
C ASN A 186 -3.10 9.71 0.02
N PRO A 187 -3.60 10.92 0.31
CA PRO A 187 -4.63 11.59 -0.49
C PRO A 187 -4.07 11.99 -1.84
N SER A 188 -4.77 11.68 -2.93
CA SER A 188 -4.35 12.09 -4.27
C SER A 188 -4.90 13.47 -4.60
N PHE A 189 -4.01 14.46 -4.64
CA PHE A 189 -4.34 15.86 -4.96
C PHE A 189 -4.04 16.19 -6.42
N HIS A 190 -4.90 17.01 -7.02
CA HIS A 190 -4.73 17.67 -8.29
C HIS A 190 -4.72 19.18 -8.07
N VAL A 191 -3.74 19.89 -8.63
CA VAL A 191 -3.68 21.36 -8.56
C VAL A 191 -4.40 21.94 -9.78
N GLU A 192 -5.56 22.54 -9.57
CA GLU A 192 -6.38 23.18 -10.61
C GLU A 192 -5.86 24.57 -10.99
N SER A 193 -5.24 25.27 -10.04
CA SER A 193 -4.64 26.58 -10.28
C SER A 193 -3.50 26.84 -9.30
N PRO A 194 -2.37 27.41 -9.74
CA PRO A 194 -1.93 27.49 -11.14
C PRO A 194 -1.79 26.10 -11.79
N LEU A 195 -2.13 26.01 -13.08
CA LEU A 195 -1.97 24.78 -13.86
C LEU A 195 -0.51 24.34 -13.95
N GLY A 196 -0.29 23.04 -14.07
CA GLY A 196 1.03 22.43 -14.22
C GLY A 196 1.80 22.21 -12.92
N TRP A 197 1.18 22.45 -11.77
CA TRP A 197 1.79 22.17 -10.48
C TRP A 197 1.55 20.73 -10.03
N THR A 198 2.58 20.11 -9.46
CA THR A 198 2.59 18.72 -8.99
C THR A 198 2.79 18.70 -7.49
N VAL A 199 1.88 18.08 -6.74
CA VAL A 199 2.07 17.86 -5.30
C VAL A 199 3.19 16.84 -5.10
N VAL A 200 4.23 17.22 -4.35
CA VAL A 200 5.45 16.43 -4.15
C VAL A 200 5.68 16.02 -2.69
N ALA A 201 4.99 16.64 -1.74
CA ALA A 201 4.94 16.19 -0.35
C ALA A 201 3.72 16.78 0.36
N ILE A 202 3.27 16.12 1.41
CA ILE A 202 2.27 16.64 2.34
C ILE A 202 2.73 16.45 3.77
N ARG A 203 2.25 17.31 4.66
CA ARG A 203 2.29 17.11 6.10
C ARG A 203 0.87 17.00 6.62
N THR A 204 0.56 15.94 7.35
CA THR A 204 -0.75 15.74 7.98
C THR A 204 -0.62 15.15 9.37
N ALA A 205 -1.71 15.15 10.13
CA ALA A 205 -1.81 14.44 11.40
C ALA A 205 -2.13 12.97 11.17
N VAL A 206 -1.42 12.07 11.86
CA VAL A 206 -1.64 10.62 11.79
C VAL A 206 -1.83 10.04 13.17
N ARG A 207 -2.62 8.97 13.26
CA ARG A 207 -2.71 8.17 14.48
C ARG A 207 -1.36 7.49 14.72
N ALA A 208 -0.78 7.73 15.88
CA ALA A 208 0.41 7.04 16.38
C ALA A 208 -0.01 5.85 17.25
N LYS A 209 0.98 5.20 17.87
CA LYS A 209 0.77 4.19 18.91
C LYS A 209 0.05 4.82 20.11
N ASP A 210 -0.74 4.02 20.82
CA ASP A 210 -1.44 4.41 22.06
C ASP A 210 -2.34 5.63 21.90
N ASP A 211 -2.99 5.74 20.74
CA ASP A 211 -3.99 6.78 20.48
C ASP A 211 -3.41 8.22 20.44
N ALA A 212 -2.09 8.36 20.55
CA ALA A 212 -1.36 9.59 20.33
C ALA A 212 -1.50 10.03 18.86
N THR A 213 -1.25 11.30 18.60
CA THR A 213 -1.28 11.85 17.24
C THR A 213 0.02 12.58 16.98
N GLN A 214 0.63 12.28 15.84
CA GLN A 214 1.89 12.88 15.41
C GLN A 214 1.74 13.49 14.01
N GLY A 215 2.63 14.43 13.67
CA GLY A 215 2.75 14.89 12.29
C GLY A 215 3.51 13.86 11.47
N ALA A 216 3.03 13.57 10.27
CA ALA A 216 3.73 12.78 9.28
C ALA A 216 3.99 13.64 8.04
N VAL A 217 5.17 13.49 7.44
CA VAL A 217 5.45 13.98 6.10
C VAL A 217 5.46 12.77 5.16
N TYR A 218 4.72 12.85 4.06
CA TYR A 218 4.58 11.76 3.12
C TYR A 218 4.50 12.30 1.69
N ILE A 219 4.90 11.49 0.70
CA ILE A 219 4.71 11.83 -0.70
C ILE A 219 3.47 11.09 -1.18
N PRO A 220 2.31 11.77 -1.28
CA PRO A 220 1.11 11.09 -1.72
C PRO A 220 1.19 10.81 -3.21
N TYR A 221 0.54 9.75 -3.66
CA TYR A 221 0.37 9.53 -5.10
C TYR A 221 -0.45 10.66 -5.73
N SER A 222 0.03 11.16 -6.87
CA SER A 222 -0.78 11.85 -7.88
C SER A 222 -0.45 11.27 -9.26
N SER A 223 -1.37 11.38 -10.21
CA SER A 223 -1.15 11.00 -11.61
C SER A 223 0.04 11.72 -12.24
N ARG A 224 0.40 12.91 -11.74
CA ARG A 224 1.56 13.69 -12.20
C ARG A 224 2.90 13.19 -11.64
N LEU A 225 2.89 12.40 -10.56
CA LEU A 225 4.07 11.69 -10.06
C LEU A 225 4.28 10.34 -10.76
N ASP A 226 3.29 9.81 -11.47
CA ASP A 226 3.44 8.58 -12.25
C ASP A 226 4.35 8.83 -13.45
N THR A 227 5.65 8.66 -13.21
CA THR A 227 6.74 8.91 -14.14
C THR A 227 7.60 7.65 -14.26
N PRO A 228 8.21 7.39 -15.43
CA PRO A 228 9.12 6.25 -15.58
C PRO A 228 10.19 6.20 -14.50
N GLU A 229 10.79 7.35 -14.15
CA GLU A 229 11.93 7.41 -13.25
C GLU A 229 11.56 7.10 -11.79
N LEU A 230 10.34 7.45 -11.35
CA LEU A 230 9.87 7.05 -10.02
C LEU A 230 9.45 5.59 -9.97
N ARG A 231 8.95 5.03 -11.06
CA ARG A 231 8.64 3.61 -11.14
C ARG A 231 9.92 2.76 -11.19
N ASP A 232 10.93 3.22 -11.91
CA ASP A 232 12.26 2.61 -11.95
C ASP A 232 12.94 2.64 -10.58
N ALA A 233 12.97 3.81 -9.95
CA ALA A 233 13.47 3.97 -8.57
C ALA A 233 12.76 3.06 -7.55
N ALA A 234 11.51 2.65 -7.81
CA ALA A 234 10.79 1.71 -6.99
C ALA A 234 11.28 0.27 -7.16
N ILE A 235 11.47 -0.18 -8.40
CA ILE A 235 11.99 -1.53 -8.67
C ILE A 235 13.43 -1.63 -8.17
N ASP A 236 14.25 -0.59 -8.37
CA ASP A 236 15.61 -0.51 -7.84
C ASP A 236 15.60 -0.66 -6.32
N TYR A 237 14.79 0.18 -5.66
CA TYR A 237 14.68 0.16 -4.21
C TYR A 237 14.25 -1.22 -3.68
N LEU A 238 13.20 -1.83 -4.27
CA LEU A 238 12.73 -3.16 -3.89
C LEU A 238 13.80 -4.24 -4.11
N GLY A 239 14.51 -4.19 -5.24
CA GLY A 239 15.61 -5.08 -5.55
C GLY A 239 16.73 -5.00 -4.52
N ASP A 240 17.18 -3.78 -4.21
CA ASP A 240 18.24 -3.51 -3.23
C ASP A 240 17.88 -4.05 -1.84
N ILE A 241 16.69 -3.73 -1.34
CA ILE A 241 16.29 -4.15 0.02
C ILE A 241 16.04 -5.65 0.11
N ALA A 242 15.49 -6.27 -0.94
CA ALA A 242 15.27 -7.71 -1.00
C ALA A 242 16.61 -8.45 -1.05
N LEU A 243 17.54 -7.97 -1.88
CA LEU A 243 18.88 -8.54 -1.98
C LEU A 243 19.68 -8.37 -0.69
N SER A 244 19.56 -7.23 -0.01
CA SER A 244 20.17 -7.02 1.29
C SER A 244 19.61 -7.97 2.36
N ALA A 245 18.29 -8.19 2.39
CA ALA A 245 17.66 -9.14 3.31
C ALA A 245 18.11 -10.58 3.02
N TYR A 246 18.15 -10.96 1.74
CA TYR A 246 18.64 -12.25 1.28
C TYR A 246 20.09 -12.51 1.72
N TYR A 247 21.00 -11.57 1.46
CA TYR A 247 22.40 -11.74 1.82
C TYR A 247 22.63 -11.80 3.32
N ASP A 248 21.89 -11.03 4.11
CA ASP A 248 22.00 -11.12 5.57
C ASP A 248 21.54 -12.50 6.08
N LEU A 249 20.42 -13.04 5.59
CA LEU A 249 19.94 -14.38 5.97
C LEU A 249 20.87 -15.49 5.48
N HIS A 250 21.41 -15.36 4.26
CA HIS A 250 22.39 -16.30 3.71
C HIS A 250 23.71 -16.25 4.50
N ALA A 251 24.23 -15.06 4.84
CA ALA A 251 25.45 -14.90 5.63
C ALA A 251 25.31 -15.48 7.04
N ARG A 252 24.09 -15.49 7.59
CA ARG A 252 23.76 -16.16 8.86
C ARG A 252 23.68 -17.67 8.76
N GLN A 253 23.72 -18.23 7.55
CA GLN A 253 23.49 -19.66 7.27
C GLN A 253 22.20 -20.11 7.97
N LEU A 254 21.11 -19.35 7.75
CA LEU A 254 19.82 -19.67 8.37
C LEU A 254 19.17 -20.83 7.62
N GLU A 255 19.31 -22.02 8.19
CA GLU A 255 18.75 -23.27 7.69
C GLU A 255 17.22 -23.25 7.66
N SER A 256 16.65 -23.97 6.71
CA SER A 256 15.23 -24.28 6.67
C SER A 256 14.88 -25.23 7.81
N ASP A 257 13.76 -24.95 8.50
CA ASP A 257 13.21 -25.87 9.51
C ASP A 257 12.54 -27.10 8.87
N PHE A 258 12.34 -27.08 7.56
CA PHE A 258 11.42 -27.96 6.83
C PHE A 258 12.07 -28.77 5.70
N LEU A 259 13.26 -28.37 5.28
CA LEU A 259 14.01 -28.95 4.17
C LEU A 259 15.46 -29.17 4.60
N THR A 260 15.92 -30.41 4.49
CA THR A 260 17.31 -30.76 4.80
C THR A 260 18.27 -30.13 3.79
N ASP A 261 19.42 -29.64 4.28
CA ASP A 261 20.49 -29.02 3.49
C ASP A 261 20.04 -27.82 2.64
N LYS A 262 18.99 -27.12 3.07
CA LYS A 262 18.48 -25.89 2.45
C LYS A 262 18.51 -24.73 3.43
N LEU A 263 18.67 -23.52 2.89
CA LEU A 263 18.50 -22.28 3.62
C LEU A 263 17.09 -21.75 3.40
N VAL A 264 16.60 -20.92 4.32
CA VAL A 264 15.30 -20.23 4.16
C VAL A 264 15.21 -19.41 2.86
N VAL A 265 16.35 -18.92 2.38
CA VAL A 265 16.47 -18.12 1.16
C VAL A 265 16.36 -18.95 -0.13
N ASP A 266 16.45 -20.28 -0.03
CA ASP A 266 16.18 -21.20 -1.14
C ASP A 266 14.67 -21.40 -1.36
N VAL A 267 13.85 -21.02 -0.37
CA VAL A 267 12.38 -21.08 -0.43
C VAL A 267 11.80 -19.69 -0.74
N GLY A 268 12.16 -18.69 0.05
CA GLY A 268 11.72 -17.30 -0.13
C GLY A 268 12.59 -16.54 -1.13
N THR A 269 12.34 -16.73 -2.44
CA THR A 269 13.15 -16.11 -3.50
C THR A 269 12.84 -14.61 -3.68
N LEU A 270 13.83 -13.85 -4.18
CA LEU A 270 13.74 -12.38 -4.34
C LEU A 270 12.52 -11.95 -5.18
N ASP A 271 12.31 -12.60 -6.32
CA ASP A 271 11.20 -12.37 -7.25
C ASP A 271 9.84 -12.66 -6.61
N HIS A 272 9.75 -13.72 -5.79
CA HIS A 272 8.55 -14.04 -5.03
C HIS A 272 8.22 -12.94 -4.01
N ILE A 273 9.21 -12.48 -3.24
CA ILE A 273 9.02 -11.43 -2.21
C ILE A 273 8.61 -10.10 -2.84
N ILE A 274 9.23 -9.70 -3.95
CA ILE A 274 8.87 -8.48 -4.68
C ILE A 274 7.41 -8.56 -5.18
N ALA A 275 7.03 -9.69 -5.79
CA ALA A 275 5.66 -9.90 -6.24
C ALA A 275 4.65 -9.89 -5.08
N LEU A 276 4.98 -10.47 -3.93
CA LEU A 276 4.15 -10.41 -2.72
C LEU A 276 3.95 -8.98 -2.24
N ILE A 277 5.03 -8.18 -2.10
CA ILE A 277 4.94 -6.77 -1.68
C ILE A 277 3.95 -6.00 -2.55
N LEU A 278 4.10 -6.10 -3.87
CA LEU A 278 3.24 -5.39 -4.80
C LEU A 278 1.80 -5.92 -4.73
N THR A 279 1.62 -7.23 -4.56
CA THR A 279 0.30 -7.84 -4.36
C THR A 279 -0.37 -7.32 -3.08
N GLU A 280 0.34 -7.19 -1.96
CA GLU A 280 -0.21 -6.68 -0.70
C GLU A 280 -0.64 -5.21 -0.78
N GLN A 281 0.15 -4.38 -1.49
CA GLN A 281 -0.05 -2.93 -1.49
C GLN A 281 -1.01 -2.43 -2.58
N MET A 282 -1.32 -3.26 -3.57
CA MET A 282 -2.32 -2.96 -4.59
C MET A 282 -3.74 -3.11 -4.03
N LEU A 283 -4.44 -1.97 -3.95
CA LEU A 283 -5.82 -1.87 -3.45
C LEU A 283 -6.84 -2.49 -4.43
N HIS A 284 -8.07 -2.72 -3.94
CA HIS A 284 -9.27 -3.07 -4.73
C HIS A 284 -9.15 -4.35 -5.59
N ASP A 285 -8.99 -5.52 -4.96
CA ASP A 285 -8.87 -6.82 -5.66
C ASP A 285 -9.98 -7.09 -6.69
N LEU A 286 -11.21 -6.61 -6.45
CA LEU A 286 -12.30 -6.80 -7.40
C LEU A 286 -12.11 -5.97 -8.68
N ASP A 287 -11.63 -4.73 -8.55
CA ASP A 287 -11.32 -3.88 -9.69
C ASP A 287 -10.13 -4.45 -10.46
N PHE A 288 -9.15 -5.03 -9.76
CA PHE A 288 -8.02 -5.69 -10.40
C PHE A 288 -8.46 -6.92 -11.22
N VAL A 289 -9.30 -7.79 -10.64
CA VAL A 289 -9.74 -9.02 -11.30
C VAL A 289 -10.67 -8.73 -12.48
N ASN A 290 -11.58 -7.76 -12.33
CA ASN A 290 -12.55 -7.41 -13.37
C ASN A 290 -12.00 -6.40 -14.39
N GLY A 291 -10.89 -5.73 -14.08
CA GLY A 291 -10.27 -4.72 -14.93
C GLY A 291 -9.52 -5.31 -16.11
N ASP A 292 -9.39 -4.51 -17.17
CA ASP A 292 -8.47 -4.77 -18.28
C ASP A 292 -7.01 -4.52 -17.88
N ASP A 293 -6.07 -4.80 -18.78
CA ASP A 293 -4.65 -4.60 -18.51
C ASP A 293 -4.28 -3.14 -18.24
N ALA A 294 -5.01 -2.16 -18.80
CA ALA A 294 -4.78 -0.75 -18.51
C ALA A 294 -5.17 -0.38 -17.06
N VAL A 295 -6.28 -0.92 -16.55
CA VAL A 295 -6.67 -0.76 -15.14
C VAL A 295 -5.63 -1.39 -14.23
N ARG A 296 -5.19 -2.62 -14.53
CA ARG A 296 -4.17 -3.32 -13.73
C ARG A 296 -2.83 -2.59 -13.71
N LEU A 297 -2.38 -2.10 -14.87
CA LEU A 297 -1.18 -1.27 -14.98
C LEU A 297 -1.30 0.02 -14.18
N ALA A 298 -2.43 0.72 -14.22
CA ALA A 298 -2.63 1.94 -13.44
C ALA A 298 -2.51 1.68 -11.92
N MET A 299 -2.99 0.53 -11.44
CA MET A 299 -2.85 0.14 -10.03
C MET A 299 -1.40 -0.22 -9.66
N LEU A 300 -0.69 -0.93 -10.55
CA LEU A 300 0.72 -1.29 -10.36
C LEU A 300 1.60 -0.03 -10.38
N ASN A 301 1.43 0.83 -11.38
CA ASN A 301 2.16 2.09 -11.53
C ASN A 301 1.95 3.03 -10.34
N ARG A 302 0.72 3.10 -9.80
CA ARG A 302 0.44 3.81 -8.55
C ARG A 302 1.26 3.26 -7.38
N THR A 303 1.30 1.95 -7.23
CA THR A 303 2.03 1.29 -6.14
C THR A 303 3.53 1.54 -6.26
N LEU A 304 4.09 1.37 -7.46
CA LEU A 304 5.49 1.66 -7.75
C LEU A 304 5.82 3.13 -7.52
N THR A 305 5.01 4.06 -8.01
CA THR A 305 5.21 5.51 -7.79
C THR A 305 5.29 5.85 -6.29
N ILE A 306 4.41 5.25 -5.47
CA ILE A 306 4.45 5.45 -4.01
C ILE A 306 5.76 4.92 -3.41
N ILE A 307 6.20 3.74 -3.84
CA ILE A 307 7.45 3.12 -3.36
C ILE A 307 8.65 3.95 -3.79
N GLY A 308 8.77 4.33 -5.05
CA GLY A 308 9.90 5.11 -5.55
C GLY A 308 9.99 6.50 -4.91
N ALA A 309 8.85 7.13 -4.68
CA ALA A 309 8.82 8.46 -4.05
C ALA A 309 9.10 8.45 -2.54
N ASN A 310 8.68 7.40 -1.81
CA ASN A 310 8.81 7.34 -0.35
C ASN A 310 9.91 6.40 0.16
N ARG A 311 10.43 5.50 -0.68
CA ARG A 311 11.44 4.48 -0.36
C ARG A 311 11.13 3.75 0.94
N ASP A 312 12.01 3.85 1.94
CA ASP A 312 11.93 3.23 3.26
C ASP A 312 10.69 3.62 4.06
N ARG A 313 10.04 4.73 3.70
CA ARG A 313 8.80 5.21 4.34
C ARG A 313 7.53 4.75 3.65
N SER A 314 7.61 4.11 2.48
CA SER A 314 6.40 3.64 1.80
C SER A 314 5.63 2.67 2.69
N PHE A 315 4.31 2.90 2.77
CA PHE A 315 3.36 2.08 3.53
C PHE A 315 3.59 1.96 5.04
N TRP A 316 4.41 2.84 5.64
CA TRP A 316 4.62 2.90 7.10
C TRP A 316 3.34 3.10 7.91
N TYR A 317 2.35 3.76 7.32
CA TYR A 317 1.06 4.03 7.94
C TYR A 317 -0.04 3.08 7.45
N THR A 318 0.29 2.12 6.57
CA THR A 318 -0.68 1.14 6.08
C THR A 318 -0.96 0.15 7.19
N ARG A 319 -2.23 0.07 7.59
CA ARG A 319 -2.72 -0.88 8.58
C ARG A 319 -4.04 -1.48 8.14
N SER A 320 -4.11 -2.81 8.11
CA SER A 320 -5.35 -3.52 7.86
C SER A 320 -6.27 -3.46 9.08
N ARG A 321 -7.57 -3.75 8.86
CA ARG A 321 -8.56 -3.82 9.95
C ARG A 321 -8.21 -4.86 11.02
N VAL A 322 -7.51 -5.92 10.62
CA VAL A 322 -7.11 -7.03 11.51
C VAL A 322 -5.69 -6.84 12.07
N GLY A 323 -5.01 -5.74 11.75
CA GLY A 323 -3.74 -5.36 12.38
C GLY A 323 -2.47 -5.74 11.61
N ALA A 324 -2.58 -6.24 10.38
CA ALA A 324 -1.44 -6.30 9.46
C ALA A 324 -0.89 -4.88 9.20
N THR A 325 0.42 -4.70 9.14
CA THR A 325 1.04 -3.38 8.94
C THR A 325 2.25 -3.43 8.00
N GLY A 326 2.61 -2.26 7.47
CA GLY A 326 3.85 -2.07 6.72
C GLY A 326 3.80 -2.64 5.31
N ILE A 327 4.98 -2.68 4.66
CA ILE A 327 5.14 -3.08 3.27
C ILE A 327 4.76 -4.54 2.99
N GLY A 328 4.98 -5.43 3.97
CA GLY A 328 4.63 -6.85 3.86
C GLY A 328 3.24 -7.20 4.39
N GLN A 329 2.49 -6.27 5.01
CA GLN A 329 1.21 -6.58 5.68
C GLN A 329 1.30 -7.81 6.62
N ILE A 330 2.41 -7.97 7.34
CA ILE A 330 2.60 -9.11 8.25
C ILE A 330 1.73 -8.92 9.50
N MET A 331 1.04 -9.98 9.92
CA MET A 331 0.26 -10.00 11.16
C MET A 331 1.18 -10.05 12.40
N PRO A 332 0.84 -9.35 13.51
CA PRO A 332 1.67 -9.34 14.72
C PRO A 332 1.96 -10.74 15.27
N GLY A 333 0.95 -11.62 15.27
CA GLY A 333 1.11 -13.00 15.75
C GLY A 333 2.00 -13.86 14.84
N THR A 334 1.94 -13.64 13.52
CA THR A 334 2.84 -14.30 12.57
C THR A 334 4.27 -13.88 12.82
N TYR A 335 4.53 -12.58 12.93
CA TYR A 335 5.88 -12.05 13.20
C TYR A 335 6.49 -12.65 14.48
N ASN A 336 5.74 -12.73 15.59
CA ASN A 336 6.26 -13.30 16.84
C ASN A 336 6.66 -14.76 16.67
N ARG A 337 5.81 -15.57 16.00
CA ARG A 337 6.13 -16.99 15.74
C ARG A 337 7.36 -17.15 14.87
N LEU A 338 7.53 -16.30 13.86
CA LEU A 338 8.72 -16.33 13.01
C LEU A 338 9.98 -15.96 13.79
N ARG A 339 9.93 -14.93 14.63
CA ARG A 339 11.05 -14.54 15.50
C ARG A 339 11.41 -15.64 16.50
N GLU A 340 10.42 -16.31 17.09
CA GLU A 340 10.62 -17.41 18.04
C GLU A 340 11.21 -18.65 17.36
N ARG A 341 10.74 -18.98 16.16
CA ARG A 341 11.20 -20.14 15.39
C ARG A 341 12.60 -19.92 14.80
N TYR A 342 12.83 -18.76 14.20
CA TYR A 342 14.09 -18.40 13.54
C TYR A 342 14.82 -17.32 14.36
N ASP A 343 15.20 -17.64 15.59
CA ASP A 343 15.84 -16.71 16.53
C ASP A 343 17.14 -16.08 15.99
N ARG A 344 17.86 -16.81 15.13
CA ARG A 344 19.08 -16.36 14.44
C ARG A 344 18.82 -15.40 13.27
N ALA A 345 17.58 -15.21 12.83
CA ALA A 345 17.21 -14.31 11.72
C ALA A 345 17.47 -12.83 12.03
N GLY A 346 17.68 -12.48 13.31
CA GLY A 346 17.96 -11.10 13.71
C GLY A 346 16.73 -10.18 13.62
N LEU A 347 15.53 -10.73 13.79
CA LEU A 347 14.29 -9.97 13.87
C LEU A 347 14.19 -9.25 15.23
N PRO A 348 13.91 -7.93 15.28
CA PRO A 348 13.81 -7.19 16.53
C PRO A 348 12.62 -7.63 17.39
N GLU A 349 12.75 -7.48 18.72
CA GLU A 349 11.67 -7.76 19.68
C GLU A 349 10.49 -6.79 19.55
N ASP A 350 10.76 -5.52 19.20
CA ASP A 350 9.71 -4.58 18.85
C ASP A 350 9.08 -5.00 17.51
N ARG A 351 8.02 -5.81 17.63
CA ARG A 351 7.26 -6.33 16.48
C ARG A 351 6.57 -5.25 15.66
N GLU A 352 6.30 -4.06 16.21
CA GLU A 352 5.74 -2.98 15.39
C GLU A 352 6.83 -2.45 14.48
N PHE A 353 8.00 -2.13 15.06
CA PHE A 353 9.17 -1.71 14.29
C PHE A 353 9.58 -2.77 13.26
N GLY A 354 9.70 -4.04 13.65
CA GLY A 354 10.13 -5.10 12.74
C GLY A 354 9.20 -5.39 11.56
N ARG A 355 7.92 -5.00 11.65
CA ARG A 355 6.95 -5.11 10.54
C ARG A 355 6.86 -3.83 9.69
N LEU A 356 7.29 -2.69 10.23
CA LEU A 356 7.29 -1.40 9.55
C LEU A 356 8.61 -1.11 8.85
N ASP A 357 9.73 -1.46 9.47
CA ASP A 357 11.06 -1.37 8.88
C ASP A 357 11.17 -2.36 7.72
N HIS A 358 11.48 -1.86 6.52
CA HIS A 358 11.45 -2.69 5.32
C HIS A 358 12.51 -3.79 5.36
N ALA A 359 13.73 -3.51 5.84
CA ALA A 359 14.77 -4.51 5.91
C ALA A 359 14.36 -5.67 6.84
N MET A 360 13.76 -5.38 7.99
CA MET A 360 13.26 -6.41 8.90
C MET A 360 12.01 -7.12 8.37
N ALA A 361 11.08 -6.37 7.76
CA ALA A 361 9.87 -6.92 7.19
C ALA A 361 10.19 -7.90 6.06
N LEU A 362 11.12 -7.58 5.17
CA LEU A 362 11.51 -8.48 4.08
C LEU A 362 12.20 -9.75 4.59
N LYS A 363 13.06 -9.66 5.61
CA LYS A 363 13.59 -10.88 6.27
C LYS A 363 12.46 -11.74 6.81
N ALA A 364 11.48 -11.11 7.47
CA ALA A 364 10.30 -11.80 7.98
C ALA A 364 9.49 -12.44 6.84
N MET A 365 9.31 -11.79 5.69
CA MET A 365 8.64 -12.38 4.52
C MET A 365 9.40 -13.59 3.95
N ILE A 366 10.73 -13.52 3.85
CA ILE A 366 11.57 -14.63 3.37
C ILE A 366 11.44 -15.85 4.28
N ILE A 367 11.63 -15.70 5.58
CA ILE A 367 11.49 -16.82 6.53
C ILE A 367 10.04 -17.30 6.66
N HIS A 368 9.06 -16.43 6.39
CA HIS A 368 7.66 -16.84 6.33
C HIS A 368 7.43 -17.82 5.19
N ALA A 369 8.02 -17.60 4.00
CA ALA A 369 7.93 -18.56 2.90
C ALA A 369 8.39 -19.98 3.31
N ASP A 370 9.49 -20.09 4.08
CA ASP A 370 9.93 -21.35 4.67
C ASP A 370 8.91 -21.90 5.70
N ALA A 371 8.44 -21.05 6.60
CA ALA A 371 7.48 -21.43 7.63
C ALA A 371 6.14 -21.97 7.08
N GLU A 372 5.76 -21.58 5.86
CA GLU A 372 4.57 -22.09 5.20
C GLU A 372 4.72 -23.57 4.77
N LEU A 373 5.90 -24.17 4.86
CA LEU A 373 6.09 -25.61 4.60
C LEU A 373 5.64 -26.50 5.78
N TRP A 374 5.43 -25.91 6.98
CA TRP A 374 5.09 -26.64 8.20
C TRP A 374 3.93 -27.68 8.07
N PRO A 375 2.75 -27.34 7.53
CA PRO A 375 1.61 -28.25 7.53
C PRO A 375 1.67 -29.32 6.42
N MET A 376 2.68 -29.29 5.55
CA MET A 376 2.83 -30.21 4.43
C MET A 376 3.58 -31.48 4.84
N SER A 377 3.34 -32.60 4.14
CA SER A 377 4.21 -33.77 4.22
C SER A 377 5.56 -33.51 3.57
N ASP A 378 6.60 -34.23 3.97
CA ASP A 378 7.96 -34.05 3.44
C ASP A 378 7.99 -34.17 1.90
N GLU A 379 7.31 -35.17 1.33
CA GLU A 379 7.16 -35.33 -0.12
C GLU A 379 6.56 -34.08 -0.79
N TYR A 380 5.55 -33.47 -0.16
CA TYR A 380 4.88 -32.30 -0.72
C TYR A 380 5.72 -31.02 -0.57
N ARG A 381 6.56 -30.93 0.47
CA ARG A 381 7.54 -29.84 0.60
C ARG A 381 8.56 -29.90 -0.53
N HIS A 382 9.06 -31.09 -0.86
CA HIS A 382 9.94 -31.27 -2.01
C HIS A 382 9.25 -30.89 -3.33
N PHE A 383 7.98 -31.30 -3.51
CA PHE A 383 7.20 -30.88 -4.67
C PHE A 383 7.15 -29.36 -4.83
N VAL A 384 6.88 -28.61 -3.76
CA VAL A 384 6.82 -27.13 -3.78
C VAL A 384 8.12 -26.51 -4.27
N ILE A 385 9.27 -27.08 -3.93
CA ILE A 385 10.58 -26.55 -4.32
C ILE A 385 10.96 -26.99 -5.74
N GLU A 386 10.67 -28.23 -6.11
CA GLU A 386 11.01 -28.80 -7.42
C GLU A 386 10.13 -28.25 -8.55
N HIS A 387 8.96 -27.69 -8.23
CA HIS A 387 7.99 -27.13 -9.17
C HIS A 387 7.82 -25.63 -8.92
N PRO A 388 8.78 -24.77 -9.33
CA PRO A 388 8.84 -23.38 -8.90
C PRO A 388 7.60 -22.54 -9.28
N LYS A 389 6.92 -22.88 -10.38
CA LYS A 389 5.70 -22.18 -10.81
C LYS A 389 4.51 -22.51 -9.90
N GLU A 390 4.33 -23.77 -9.57
CA GLU A 390 3.27 -24.25 -8.67
C GLU A 390 3.60 -23.85 -7.22
N GLY A 391 4.85 -24.04 -6.81
CA GLY A 391 5.38 -23.70 -5.50
C GLY A 391 5.15 -22.25 -5.13
N ARG A 392 5.52 -21.30 -6.00
CA ARG A 392 5.29 -19.86 -5.72
C ARG A 392 3.80 -19.51 -5.56
N LEU A 393 2.89 -20.19 -6.28
CA LEU A 393 1.45 -19.97 -6.14
C LEU A 393 0.92 -20.56 -4.82
N ILE A 394 1.45 -21.71 -4.41
CA ILE A 394 1.12 -22.32 -3.12
C ILE A 394 1.59 -21.42 -1.98
N LEU A 395 2.83 -20.94 -2.03
CA LEU A 395 3.40 -20.03 -1.04
C LEU A 395 2.66 -18.68 -1.00
N ALA A 396 2.34 -18.10 -2.16
CA ALA A 396 1.55 -16.86 -2.21
C ALA A 396 0.14 -17.02 -1.65
N GLY A 397 -0.52 -18.14 -1.95
CA GLY A 397 -1.83 -18.46 -1.37
C GLY A 397 -1.74 -18.66 0.14
N GLY A 398 -0.65 -19.28 0.60
CA GLY A 398 -0.37 -19.49 2.02
C GLY A 398 -0.17 -18.19 2.77
N TYR A 399 0.62 -17.27 2.19
CA TYR A 399 0.84 -15.93 2.70
C TYR A 399 -0.47 -15.19 3.00
N ASN A 400 -1.44 -15.26 2.07
CA ASN A 400 -2.74 -14.58 2.22
C ASN A 400 -3.72 -15.29 3.18
N ALA A 401 -3.84 -16.62 3.13
CA ALA A 401 -4.94 -17.34 3.81
C ALA A 401 -4.53 -18.46 4.76
N ASN A 402 -3.23 -18.60 5.06
CA ASN A 402 -2.60 -19.73 5.71
C ASN A 402 -2.50 -20.96 4.79
N VAL A 403 -1.28 -21.45 4.58
CA VAL A 403 -0.99 -22.56 3.66
C VAL A 403 -1.66 -23.88 4.04
N LYS A 404 -2.03 -24.11 5.30
CA LYS A 404 -2.81 -25.30 5.66
C LYS A 404 -4.12 -25.33 4.87
N ARG A 405 -4.78 -24.18 4.69
CA ARG A 405 -6.00 -24.09 3.88
C ARG A 405 -5.74 -24.32 2.40
N VAL A 406 -4.62 -23.82 1.89
CA VAL A 406 -4.20 -24.05 0.49
C VAL A 406 -3.94 -25.53 0.27
N TYR A 407 -3.18 -26.17 1.16
CA TYR A 407 -2.85 -27.57 1.09
C TYR A 407 -4.10 -28.47 1.19
N GLU A 408 -5.02 -28.16 2.11
CA GLU A 408 -6.32 -28.84 2.20
C GLU A 408 -7.16 -28.65 0.92
N ALA A 409 -7.17 -27.44 0.34
CA ALA A 409 -7.86 -27.18 -0.92
C ALA A 409 -7.27 -28.01 -2.07
N ILE A 410 -5.95 -28.14 -2.16
CA ILE A 410 -5.29 -28.96 -3.17
C ILE A 410 -5.62 -30.43 -2.99
N LYS A 411 -5.57 -30.95 -1.76
CA LYS A 411 -5.91 -32.35 -1.47
C LYS A 411 -7.35 -32.70 -1.82
N GLU A 412 -8.29 -31.79 -1.58
CA GLU A 412 -9.71 -32.06 -1.76
C GLU A 412 -10.22 -31.73 -3.18
N CYS A 413 -9.67 -30.72 -3.83
CA CYS A 413 -10.15 -30.22 -5.13
C CYS A 413 -9.22 -30.57 -6.31
N GLY A 414 -8.01 -31.10 -6.04
CA GLY A 414 -7.01 -31.38 -7.07
C GLY A 414 -6.66 -30.13 -7.88
N ASP A 415 -6.55 -30.27 -9.20
CA ASP A 415 -6.16 -29.19 -10.12
C ASP A 415 -7.12 -27.99 -10.11
N THR A 416 -8.36 -28.17 -9.66
CA THR A 416 -9.38 -27.12 -9.59
C THR A 416 -9.34 -26.31 -8.29
N TRP A 417 -8.32 -26.48 -7.43
CA TRP A 417 -8.24 -25.84 -6.12
C TRP A 417 -8.31 -24.30 -6.15
N ARG A 418 -7.88 -23.68 -7.27
CA ARG A 418 -7.97 -22.22 -7.50
C ARG A 418 -9.31 -21.77 -8.10
N GLU A 419 -10.16 -22.68 -8.52
CA GLU A 419 -11.43 -22.35 -9.16
C GLU A 419 -12.52 -21.99 -8.13
N PRO A 420 -13.56 -21.24 -8.54
CA PRO A 420 -14.73 -20.98 -7.69
C PRO A 420 -15.50 -22.23 -7.27
N SER A 421 -15.34 -23.34 -8.00
CA SER A 421 -15.90 -24.66 -7.68
C SER A 421 -15.32 -25.21 -6.37
N CYS A 422 -14.03 -25.00 -6.10
CA CYS A 422 -13.38 -25.40 -4.85
C CYS A 422 -13.74 -24.47 -3.68
N LYS A 423 -14.57 -24.95 -2.76
CA LYS A 423 -15.03 -24.15 -1.59
C LYS A 423 -14.02 -24.06 -0.45
N LYS A 424 -12.92 -24.81 -0.49
CA LYS A 424 -11.88 -24.82 0.54
C LYS A 424 -10.95 -23.62 0.47
N LEU A 425 -10.70 -23.11 -0.74
CA LEU A 425 -9.94 -21.88 -0.90
C LEU A 425 -10.88 -20.66 -0.74
N PRO A 426 -10.53 -19.65 0.07
CA PRO A 426 -11.32 -18.43 0.17
C PRO A 426 -11.39 -17.68 -1.16
N ALA A 427 -12.51 -16.98 -1.40
CA ALA A 427 -12.69 -16.18 -2.62
C ALA A 427 -11.69 -15.03 -2.72
N GLU A 428 -11.29 -14.45 -1.58
CA GLU A 428 -10.25 -13.43 -1.50
C GLU A 428 -8.91 -13.96 -1.98
N THR A 429 -8.48 -15.13 -1.49
CA THR A 429 -7.23 -15.78 -1.88
C THR A 429 -7.19 -16.14 -3.36
N ARG A 430 -8.31 -16.56 -3.95
CA ARG A 430 -8.39 -16.75 -5.41
C ARG A 430 -8.08 -15.47 -6.17
N ARG A 431 -8.68 -14.34 -5.76
CA ARG A 431 -8.42 -13.04 -6.39
C ARG A 431 -6.98 -12.58 -6.13
N TYR A 432 -6.46 -12.81 -4.94
CA TYR A 432 -5.08 -12.56 -4.58
C TYR A 432 -4.12 -13.29 -5.52
N LEU A 433 -4.37 -14.58 -5.81
CA LEU A 433 -3.54 -15.37 -6.70
C LEU A 433 -3.58 -14.89 -8.16
N ILE A 434 -4.74 -14.43 -8.65
CA ILE A 434 -4.85 -13.79 -9.97
C ILE A 434 -3.97 -12.53 -10.02
N LYS A 435 -4.02 -11.71 -8.96
CA LYS A 435 -3.21 -10.51 -8.83
C LYS A 435 -1.72 -10.81 -8.79
N TYR A 436 -1.32 -11.74 -7.93
CA TYR A 436 0.07 -12.19 -7.79
C TYR A 436 0.62 -12.73 -9.12
N GLU A 437 -0.10 -13.63 -9.79
CA GLU A 437 0.36 -14.25 -11.05
C GLU A 437 0.54 -13.22 -12.16
N TRP A 438 -0.40 -12.27 -12.29
CA TRP A 438 -0.30 -11.19 -13.27
C TRP A 438 0.87 -10.24 -12.97
N ILE A 439 1.07 -9.84 -11.70
CA ILE A 439 2.19 -8.98 -11.30
C ILE A 439 3.52 -9.68 -11.54
N TYR A 440 3.63 -10.95 -11.16
CA TYR A 440 4.84 -11.73 -11.39
C TYR A 440 5.15 -11.81 -12.88
N ALA A 441 4.16 -12.15 -13.71
CA ALA A 441 4.37 -12.25 -15.15
C ALA A 441 4.74 -10.90 -15.79
N VAL A 442 4.09 -9.79 -15.42
CA VAL A 442 4.41 -8.47 -16.02
C VAL A 442 5.82 -8.00 -15.64
N LEU A 443 6.34 -8.42 -14.49
CA LEU A 443 7.68 -8.06 -14.02
C LEU A 443 8.79 -8.99 -14.51
N PHE A 444 8.51 -10.26 -14.78
CA PHE A 444 9.56 -11.27 -14.99
C PHE A 444 9.41 -12.08 -16.29
N ASP A 445 8.31 -11.93 -17.02
CA ASP A 445 8.10 -12.53 -18.35
C ASP A 445 8.05 -11.43 -19.43
N PRO A 446 9.11 -11.26 -20.25
CA PRO A 446 9.17 -10.25 -21.30
C PRO A 446 8.02 -10.34 -22.31
N ALA A 447 7.63 -11.57 -22.68
CA ALA A 447 6.60 -11.79 -23.69
C ALA A 447 5.22 -11.43 -23.13
N PHE A 448 4.94 -11.80 -21.89
CA PHE A 448 3.70 -11.40 -21.22
C PHE A 448 3.63 -9.87 -21.04
N ARG A 449 4.76 -9.23 -20.67
CA ARG A 449 4.84 -7.77 -20.55
C ARG A 449 4.54 -7.05 -21.86
N GLU A 450 5.10 -7.53 -22.97
CA GLU A 450 4.81 -6.98 -24.31
C GLU A 450 3.32 -7.12 -24.65
N GLN A 451 2.73 -8.28 -24.38
CA GLN A 451 1.30 -8.51 -24.56
C GLN A 451 0.45 -7.52 -23.73
N VAL A 452 0.80 -7.31 -22.46
CA VAL A 452 0.13 -6.35 -21.58
C VAL A 452 0.23 -4.92 -22.13
N TRP A 453 1.39 -4.52 -22.68
CA TRP A 453 1.54 -3.22 -23.34
C TRP A 453 0.62 -3.09 -24.55
N LEU A 454 0.61 -4.11 -25.43
CA LEU A 454 -0.26 -4.12 -26.61
C LEU A 454 -1.74 -3.98 -26.20
N ASN A 455 -2.19 -4.78 -25.23
CA ASN A 455 -3.57 -4.75 -24.74
C ASN A 455 -3.95 -3.38 -24.15
N ALA A 456 -3.05 -2.76 -23.38
CA ALA A 456 -3.34 -1.51 -22.68
C ALA A 456 -3.30 -0.27 -23.60
N PHE A 457 -2.42 -0.25 -24.61
CA PHE A 457 -2.12 0.98 -25.36
C PHE A 457 -2.48 0.94 -26.86
N THR A 458 -2.65 -0.24 -27.47
CA THR A 458 -2.98 -0.31 -28.92
C THR A 458 -4.47 -0.51 -29.20
N GLN A 459 -5.21 -1.14 -28.29
CA GLN A 459 -6.65 -1.43 -28.48
C GLN A 459 -7.57 -0.23 -28.19
N ARG A 460 -7.02 0.93 -27.82
CA ARG A 460 -7.76 2.16 -27.49
C ARG A 460 -7.68 3.25 -28.57
N ALA A 461 -7.17 2.94 -29.76
CA ALA A 461 -7.32 3.85 -30.90
C ALA A 461 -8.84 4.03 -31.17
N PRO A 462 -9.37 5.26 -31.18
CA PRO A 462 -10.78 5.48 -31.45
C PRO A 462 -11.13 4.92 -32.84
N GLN A 463 -12.16 4.09 -32.90
CA GLN A 463 -12.78 3.66 -34.16
C GLN A 463 -13.59 4.78 -34.78
#